data_AF-A0A954HL24-F1
#
_entry.id   AF-A0A954HL24-F1
#
_cell.length_a   1.000
_cell.length_b   1.000
_cell.length_c   1.000
_cell.angle_alpha   90.00
_cell.angle_beta   90.00
_cell.angle_gamma   90.00
#
_symmetry.space_group_name_H-M   'P 1'
#
loop_
_entity.id
_entity.type
_entity.pdbx_description
1 polymer ?
#
loop_
_entity_poly.entity_id
_entity_poly.type
_entity_poly.pdbx_seq_one_letter_code
_entity_poly.pdbx_strand_id
1 'polypeptide(L)'
;MCRIISYPAKPMGVDITLFPEHRTADGVWSPVDELLPNLDYFPDDPDFAAEPAFVPNALDISRCSALFAILADVNNTRTATPYTPISKPRGLPSDAAEATRRWFNSWDSAFAPSWLTISEIDSYDWDQVAQHYGKVDHCVAHLFRDNPLGFPFAQWPKDVPFSYSECSSDSGNARWRATHGESAGFKWFRELLVPYDRLPEVRLVFWFDH
;
A
#
# COMPACT_ATOMS: atom_id res chain seq x y z
N MET A 1 -11.07 -16.11 -0.80
CA MET A 1 -12.03 -15.09 -1.26
C MET A 1 -12.84 -14.62 -0.06
N CYS A 2 -12.51 -13.45 0.49
CA CYS A 2 -13.21 -12.87 1.64
C CYS A 2 -14.20 -11.83 1.11
N ARG A 3 -15.50 -11.98 1.38
CA ARG A 3 -16.52 -10.96 1.08
C ARG A 3 -16.78 -10.17 2.36
N ILE A 4 -16.43 -8.88 2.35
CA ILE A 4 -16.71 -7.93 3.41
C ILE A 4 -18.04 -7.24 3.09
N ILE A 5 -19.00 -7.27 4.03
CA ILE A 5 -20.23 -6.48 3.95
C ILE A 5 -20.01 -5.19 4.75
N SER A 6 -20.27 -4.05 4.12
CA SER A 6 -20.11 -2.68 4.65
C SER A 6 -21.47 -2.06 4.99
N TYR A 7 -21.52 -1.11 5.93
CA TYR A 7 -22.30 0.16 6.03
C TYR A 7 -22.67 0.53 7.49
N PRO A 8 -22.89 1.83 7.87
CA PRO A 8 -22.74 3.10 7.15
C PRO A 8 -21.70 4.09 7.75
N ALA A 9 -21.40 5.14 6.97
CA ALA A 9 -20.23 6.04 7.00
C ALA A 9 -18.93 5.35 6.56
N LYS A 10 -18.70 5.27 5.23
CA LYS A 10 -17.39 4.91 4.67
C LYS A 10 -16.35 5.89 5.21
N PRO A 11 -15.36 5.49 6.02
CA PRO A 11 -14.11 6.25 6.03
C PRO A 11 -13.62 6.26 4.57
N MET A 12 -13.31 7.43 4.01
CA MET A 12 -12.68 7.52 2.69
C MET A 12 -11.39 6.70 2.77
N GLY A 13 -11.39 5.54 2.12
CA GLY A 13 -10.31 4.60 2.25
C GLY A 13 -9.19 5.06 1.34
N VAL A 14 -7.98 5.17 1.88
CA VAL A 14 -6.81 5.55 1.09
C VAL A 14 -6.49 4.44 0.08
N ASP A 15 -6.30 4.84 -1.18
CA ASP A 15 -5.74 4.03 -2.25
C ASP A 15 -4.25 4.33 -2.44
N ILE A 16 -3.56 3.43 -3.14
CA ILE A 16 -2.20 3.65 -3.61
C ILE A 16 -2.18 3.45 -5.11
N THR A 17 -1.52 4.36 -5.80
CA THR A 17 -1.15 4.19 -7.21
C THR A 17 0.36 4.00 -7.27
N LEU A 18 0.84 2.89 -7.83
CA LEU A 18 2.25 2.51 -7.82
C LEU A 18 2.68 1.95 -9.18
N PHE A 19 3.82 2.42 -9.68
CA PHE A 19 4.37 2.06 -10.99
C PHE A 19 5.83 1.66 -10.90
N PRO A 20 6.24 0.58 -11.59
CA PRO A 20 7.64 0.28 -11.78
C PRO A 20 8.23 1.13 -12.91
N GLU A 21 9.33 1.83 -12.62
CA GLU A 21 10.21 2.43 -13.61
C GLU A 21 11.55 1.70 -13.58
N HIS A 22 12.18 1.52 -14.75
CA HIS A 22 13.55 1.06 -14.83
C HIS A 22 14.46 2.11 -15.47
N ARG A 23 15.74 2.02 -15.15
CA ARG A 23 16.75 2.83 -15.81
C ARG A 23 17.17 2.17 -17.13
N THR A 24 17.13 2.95 -18.20
CA THR A 24 17.55 2.53 -19.55
C THR A 24 19.07 2.52 -19.65
N ALA A 25 19.61 1.95 -20.74
CA ALA A 25 21.04 1.97 -21.04
C ALA A 25 21.61 3.40 -21.16
N ASP A 26 20.78 4.36 -21.57
CA ASP A 26 21.14 5.78 -21.68
C ASP A 26 21.01 6.53 -20.34
N GLY A 27 20.69 5.82 -19.25
CA GLY A 27 20.62 6.37 -17.90
C GLY A 27 19.34 7.11 -17.56
N VAL A 28 18.32 7.05 -18.42
CA VAL A 28 17.01 7.71 -18.25
C VAL A 28 16.02 6.73 -17.62
N TRP A 29 15.09 7.23 -16.80
CA TRP A 29 14.00 6.41 -16.27
C TRP A 29 12.83 6.31 -17.24
N SER A 30 12.33 5.09 -17.42
CA SER A 30 11.17 4.77 -18.26
C SER A 30 10.23 3.84 -17.50
N PRO A 31 8.90 3.89 -17.72
CA PRO A 31 8.00 2.85 -17.24
C PRO A 31 8.47 1.48 -17.74
N VAL A 32 8.36 0.46 -16.90
CA VAL A 32 8.75 -0.91 -17.28
C VAL A 32 7.79 -1.52 -18.28
N ASP A 33 6.50 -1.34 -18.03
CA ASP A 33 5.44 -1.90 -18.85
C ASP A 33 4.99 -0.89 -19.90
N GLU A 34 4.37 -1.39 -20.97
CA GLU A 34 3.75 -0.54 -21.99
C GLU A 34 2.70 0.38 -21.37
N LEU A 35 2.60 1.60 -21.89
CA LEU A 35 1.54 2.51 -21.47
C LEU A 35 0.19 1.96 -21.92
N LEU A 36 -0.81 2.08 -21.04
CA LEU A 36 -2.17 1.65 -21.31
C LEU A 36 -3.01 2.84 -21.78
N PRO A 37 -4.02 2.63 -22.64
CA PRO A 37 -5.02 3.65 -22.90
C PRO A 37 -5.69 4.08 -21.60
N ASN A 38 -5.78 5.38 -21.37
CA ASN A 38 -6.53 5.91 -20.25
C ASN A 38 -8.04 5.80 -20.55
N LEU A 39 -8.77 5.04 -19.73
CA LEU A 39 -10.20 4.82 -19.92
C LEU A 39 -11.03 6.07 -19.60
N ASP A 40 -10.47 7.00 -18.84
CA ASP A 40 -11.08 8.27 -18.45
C ASP A 40 -10.64 9.43 -19.36
N TYR A 41 -9.96 9.14 -20.47
CA TYR A 41 -9.56 10.15 -21.44
C TYR A 41 -10.75 10.58 -22.33
N PHE A 42 -11.35 11.72 -21.97
CA PHE A 42 -12.41 12.37 -22.74
C PHE A 42 -11.93 13.72 -23.29
N PRO A 43 -11.25 13.77 -24.46
CA PRO A 43 -10.64 14.98 -24.98
C PRO A 43 -11.64 16.08 -25.36
N ASP A 44 -12.89 15.70 -25.61
CA ASP A 44 -13.99 16.62 -25.92
C ASP A 44 -14.67 17.18 -24.66
N ASP A 45 -14.35 16.65 -23.47
CA ASP A 45 -14.86 17.12 -22.19
C ASP A 45 -13.84 18.08 -21.54
N PRO A 46 -14.18 19.36 -21.34
CA PRO A 46 -13.25 20.34 -20.76
C PRO A 46 -12.81 19.98 -19.34
N ASP A 47 -13.59 19.21 -18.59
CA ASP A 47 -13.25 18.80 -17.22
C ASP A 47 -12.16 17.70 -17.21
N PHE A 48 -12.01 16.96 -18.31
CA PHE A 48 -11.05 15.87 -18.48
C PHE A 48 -9.98 16.15 -19.54
N ALA A 49 -9.99 17.34 -20.16
CA ALA A 49 -9.06 17.72 -21.23
C ALA A 49 -7.58 17.72 -20.81
N ALA A 50 -7.30 17.76 -19.50
CA ALA A 50 -5.96 17.69 -18.94
C ALA A 50 -5.44 16.24 -18.76
N GLU A 51 -6.30 15.24 -18.87
CA GLU A 51 -5.91 13.85 -18.69
C GLU A 51 -5.08 13.34 -19.88
N PRO A 52 -4.03 12.54 -19.63
CA PRO A 52 -3.24 11.96 -20.71
C PRO A 52 -4.00 10.82 -21.40
N ALA A 53 -3.86 10.71 -22.73
CA ALA A 53 -4.45 9.61 -23.51
C ALA A 53 -3.90 8.22 -23.15
N PHE A 54 -2.68 8.18 -22.60
CA PHE A 54 -2.00 6.97 -22.16
C PHE A 54 -1.40 7.16 -20.78
N VAL A 55 -1.51 6.14 -19.93
CA VAL A 55 -1.04 6.16 -18.55
C VAL A 55 -0.08 5.00 -18.29
N PRO A 56 0.85 5.13 -17.33
CA PRO A 56 1.68 4.00 -16.93
C PRO A 56 0.81 2.86 -16.38
N ASN A 57 1.24 1.62 -16.56
CA ASN A 57 0.54 0.45 -16.03
C ASN A 57 0.78 0.34 -14.51
N ALA A 58 -0.25 0.62 -13.71
CA ALA A 58 -0.16 0.53 -12.25
C ALA A 58 -0.13 -0.93 -11.79
N LEU A 59 0.64 -1.22 -10.74
CA LEU A 59 0.50 -2.48 -10.02
C LEU A 59 -0.80 -2.48 -9.23
N ASP A 60 -1.62 -3.53 -9.40
CA ASP A 60 -2.81 -3.75 -8.59
C ASP A 60 -2.41 -4.15 -7.17
N ILE A 61 -2.38 -3.14 -6.28
CA ILE A 61 -2.06 -3.29 -4.87
C ILE A 61 -3.32 -3.11 -4.05
N SER A 62 -3.72 -4.15 -3.33
CA SER A 62 -4.87 -4.08 -2.42
C SER A 62 -4.65 -2.99 -1.35
N ARG A 63 -5.74 -2.35 -0.90
CA ARG A 63 -5.72 -1.36 0.19
C ARG A 63 -5.17 -1.95 1.49
N CYS A 64 -3.86 -1.82 1.70
CA CYS A 64 -3.15 -2.35 2.85
C CYS A 64 -2.46 -1.21 3.62
N SER A 65 -3.15 -0.65 4.61
CA SER A 65 -2.64 0.49 5.39
C SER A 65 -1.28 0.23 6.07
N ALA A 66 -0.99 -1.01 6.46
CA ALA A 66 0.32 -1.38 7.00
C ALA A 66 1.43 -1.25 5.94
N LEU A 67 1.17 -1.73 4.71
CA LEU A 67 2.11 -1.55 3.60
C LEU A 67 2.34 -0.05 3.34
N PHE A 68 1.28 0.77 3.34
CA PHE A 68 1.40 2.21 3.07
C PHE A 68 2.22 2.93 4.15
N ALA A 69 1.98 2.58 5.41
CA ALA A 69 2.74 3.07 6.55
C ALA A 69 4.23 2.68 6.47
N ILE A 70 4.52 1.44 6.04
CA ILE A 70 5.90 0.97 5.88
C ILE A 70 6.58 1.63 4.68
N LEU A 71 5.91 1.78 3.54
CA LEU A 71 6.51 2.37 2.34
C LEU A 71 6.80 3.87 2.51
N ALA A 72 5.87 4.63 3.08
CA ALA A 72 5.94 6.10 3.09
C ALA A 72 5.32 6.77 4.32
N ASP A 73 5.18 6.06 5.44
CA ASP A 73 4.62 6.61 6.69
C ASP A 73 3.15 7.08 6.59
N VAL A 74 2.42 6.65 5.56
CA VAL A 74 1.03 7.03 5.34
C VAL A 74 0.10 6.21 6.23
N ASN A 75 -0.78 6.87 6.98
CA ASN A 75 -1.69 6.25 7.96
C ASN A 75 -0.97 5.43 9.07
N ASN A 76 0.26 5.81 9.43
CA ASN A 76 1.08 5.11 10.41
C ASN A 76 0.70 5.37 11.88
N THR A 77 -0.59 5.48 12.16
CA THR A 77 -1.15 5.70 13.51
C THR A 77 -2.19 4.64 13.87
N ARG A 78 -2.38 3.64 13.00
CA ARG A 78 -3.39 2.58 13.11
C ARG A 78 -2.94 1.37 13.93
N THR A 79 -1.74 1.39 14.49
CA THR A 79 -1.17 0.36 15.36
C THR A 79 -0.79 0.95 16.71
N ALA A 80 -0.64 0.11 17.75
CA ALA A 80 -0.23 0.60 19.09
C ALA A 80 1.22 1.08 19.07
N THR A 81 2.03 0.44 18.22
CA THR A 81 3.38 0.87 17.90
C THR A 81 3.42 1.18 16.41
N PRO A 82 3.65 2.45 16.01
CA PRO A 82 3.84 2.81 14.61
C PRO A 82 4.92 1.97 13.96
N TYR A 83 4.74 1.64 12.69
CA TYR A 83 5.76 0.98 11.87
C TYR A 83 6.96 1.91 11.69
N THR A 84 8.16 1.34 11.58
CA THR A 84 9.32 2.08 11.07
C THR A 84 9.18 2.20 9.55
N PRO A 85 8.97 3.37 8.96
CA PRO A 85 8.87 3.47 7.50
C PRO A 85 10.25 3.25 6.84
N ILE A 86 10.28 2.71 5.62
CA ILE A 86 11.48 2.66 4.76
C ILE A 86 11.97 4.07 4.50
N SER A 87 11.05 4.99 4.19
CA SER A 87 11.33 6.42 4.20
C SER A 87 10.06 7.25 4.43
N LYS A 88 10.22 8.52 4.77
CA LYS A 88 9.14 9.51 4.61
C LYS A 88 8.87 9.75 3.11
N PRO A 89 7.73 10.35 2.73
CA PRO A 89 7.46 10.70 1.34
C PRO A 89 8.56 11.60 0.77
N ARG A 90 9.16 11.20 -0.35
CA ARG A 90 10.30 11.88 -0.97
C ARG A 90 9.90 12.95 -1.99
N GLY A 91 8.62 13.05 -2.30
CA GLY A 91 8.16 13.72 -3.51
C GLY A 91 8.24 12.81 -4.73
N LEU A 92 7.70 13.29 -5.85
CA LEU A 92 7.94 12.67 -7.15
C LEU A 92 9.42 12.85 -7.51
N PRO A 93 10.12 11.82 -8.04
CA PRO A 93 11.51 11.99 -8.46
C PRO A 93 11.62 13.05 -9.57
N SER A 94 12.64 13.91 -9.52
CA SER A 94 12.83 14.98 -10.53
C SER A 94 13.10 14.43 -11.93
N ASP A 95 13.60 13.20 -11.99
CA ASP A 95 13.86 12.41 -13.19
C ASP A 95 12.79 11.30 -13.37
N ALA A 96 11.60 11.43 -12.76
CA ALA A 96 10.44 10.59 -13.06
C ALA A 96 10.19 10.55 -14.57
N ALA A 97 9.81 9.38 -15.09
CA ALA A 97 9.45 9.25 -16.48
C ALA A 97 8.33 10.23 -16.83
N GLU A 98 8.35 10.75 -18.06
CA GLU A 98 7.42 11.80 -18.46
C GLU A 98 5.95 11.36 -18.33
N ALA A 99 5.64 10.12 -18.69
CA ALA A 99 4.30 9.54 -18.55
C ALA A 99 3.85 9.52 -17.07
N THR A 100 4.71 9.07 -16.16
CA THR A 100 4.45 9.06 -14.71
C THR A 100 4.19 10.46 -14.17
N ARG A 101 5.00 11.43 -14.60
CA ARG A 101 4.86 12.84 -14.18
C ARG A 101 3.56 13.46 -14.68
N ARG A 102 3.22 13.25 -15.95
CA ARG A 102 1.97 13.74 -16.53
C ARG A 102 0.77 13.13 -15.82
N TRP A 103 0.83 11.84 -15.52
CA TRP A 103 -0.24 11.16 -14.80
C TRP A 103 -0.38 11.66 -13.37
N PHE A 104 0.71 11.80 -12.61
CA PHE A 104 0.64 12.39 -11.27
C PHE A 104 0.02 13.80 -11.30
N ASN A 105 0.40 14.63 -12.27
CA ASN A 105 -0.09 16.01 -12.38
C ASN A 105 -1.56 16.13 -12.80
N SER A 106 -2.20 15.06 -13.29
CA SER A 106 -3.64 15.09 -13.60
C SER A 106 -4.51 14.79 -12.37
N TRP A 107 -3.92 14.48 -11.22
CA TRP A 107 -4.64 14.14 -9.99
C TRP A 107 -4.56 15.28 -8.98
N ASP A 108 -5.69 15.92 -8.70
CA ASP A 108 -5.79 16.94 -7.64
C ASP A 108 -5.81 16.32 -6.23
N SER A 109 -6.25 15.06 -6.10
CA SER A 109 -6.36 14.34 -4.83
C SER A 109 -5.08 13.58 -4.44
N ALA A 110 -4.11 13.48 -5.34
CA ALA A 110 -2.88 12.74 -5.10
C ALA A 110 -2.04 13.39 -3.99
N PHE A 111 -1.59 12.59 -3.03
CA PHE A 111 -0.80 13.06 -1.91
C PHE A 111 0.33 12.08 -1.55
N ALA A 112 1.27 12.59 -0.75
CA ALA A 112 2.46 11.87 -0.30
C ALA A 112 3.20 11.09 -1.41
N PRO A 113 3.49 11.71 -2.57
CA PRO A 113 4.25 11.04 -3.61
C PRO A 113 5.64 10.66 -3.08
N SER A 114 6.10 9.49 -3.48
CA SER A 114 7.39 8.95 -3.07
C SER A 114 7.89 7.95 -4.10
N TRP A 115 9.08 7.44 -3.85
CA TRP A 115 9.67 6.38 -4.64
C TRP A 115 10.64 5.56 -3.80
N LEU A 116 10.77 4.27 -4.12
CA LEU A 116 11.68 3.32 -3.48
C LEU A 116 12.25 2.38 -4.53
N THR A 117 13.54 2.06 -4.44
CA THR A 117 14.14 0.99 -5.24
C THR A 117 13.72 -0.38 -4.72
N ILE A 118 13.73 -1.41 -5.58
CA ILE A 118 13.52 -2.80 -5.14
C ILE A 118 14.58 -3.18 -4.09
N SER A 119 15.83 -2.70 -4.23
CA SER A 119 16.88 -2.93 -3.24
C SER A 119 16.56 -2.35 -1.87
N GLU A 120 15.92 -1.17 -1.78
CA GLU A 120 15.50 -0.60 -0.49
C GLU A 120 14.39 -1.41 0.16
N ILE A 121 13.46 -1.93 -0.65
CA ILE A 121 12.38 -2.82 -0.20
C ILE A 121 12.94 -4.15 0.31
N ASP A 122 13.90 -4.74 -0.41
CA ASP A 122 14.54 -6.01 -0.04
C ASP A 122 15.49 -5.88 1.16
N SER A 123 16.09 -4.69 1.37
CA SER A 123 16.98 -4.42 2.50
C SER A 123 16.25 -4.05 3.79
N TYR A 124 14.93 -3.83 3.72
CA TYR A 124 14.13 -3.51 4.88
C TYR A 124 14.00 -4.71 5.82
N ASP A 125 14.11 -4.47 7.13
CA ASP A 125 13.90 -5.50 8.15
C ASP A 125 12.39 -5.78 8.31
N TRP A 126 11.88 -6.71 7.52
CA TRP A 126 10.47 -7.14 7.54
C TRP A 126 10.10 -7.98 8.78
N ASP A 127 11.08 -8.45 9.55
CA ASP A 127 10.88 -9.24 10.76
C ASP A 127 10.67 -8.38 12.01
N GLN A 128 10.82 -7.05 11.90
CA GLN A 128 10.40 -6.09 12.93
C GLN A 128 8.96 -6.37 13.36
N VAL A 129 8.71 -6.32 14.67
CA VAL A 129 7.42 -6.69 15.25
C VAL A 129 6.66 -5.44 15.69
N ALA A 130 5.43 -5.31 15.22
CA ALA A 130 4.49 -4.28 15.65
C ALA A 130 3.40 -4.85 16.57
N GLN A 131 2.92 -4.01 17.49
CA GLN A 131 1.77 -4.31 18.33
C GLN A 131 0.48 -3.85 17.66
N HIS A 132 -0.49 -4.76 17.60
CA HIS A 132 -1.83 -4.49 17.09
C HIS A 132 -2.88 -4.57 18.20
N TYR A 133 -4.00 -3.89 17.96
CA TYR A 133 -5.20 -3.96 18.77
C TYR A 133 -6.43 -4.09 17.87
N GLY A 134 -7.49 -4.64 18.42
CA GLY A 134 -8.76 -4.76 17.72
C GLY A 134 -9.92 -5.01 18.68
N LYS A 135 -11.13 -4.81 18.18
CA LYS A 135 -12.36 -5.25 18.85
C LYS A 135 -12.80 -6.53 18.19
N VAL A 136 -12.93 -7.59 18.98
CA VAL A 136 -13.39 -8.90 18.55
C VAL A 136 -14.58 -9.31 19.40
N ASP A 137 -15.37 -10.26 18.92
CA ASP A 137 -16.44 -10.83 19.73
C ASP A 137 -15.87 -11.47 21.01
N HIS A 138 -16.59 -11.35 22.13
CA HIS A 138 -16.16 -11.93 23.40
C HIS A 138 -15.91 -13.45 23.31
N CYS A 139 -16.61 -14.17 22.42
CA CYS A 139 -16.41 -15.61 22.25
C CYS A 139 -15.01 -15.97 21.72
N VAL A 140 -14.33 -15.06 21.01
CA VAL A 140 -12.98 -15.26 20.45
C VAL A 140 -11.89 -14.46 21.14
N ALA A 141 -12.23 -13.55 22.07
CA ALA A 141 -11.25 -12.76 22.82
C ALA A 141 -10.19 -13.62 23.52
N HIS A 142 -10.54 -14.85 23.89
CA HIS A 142 -9.62 -15.80 24.49
C HIS A 142 -8.45 -16.21 23.58
N LEU A 143 -8.59 -16.11 22.26
CA LEU A 143 -7.54 -16.43 21.29
C LEU A 143 -6.39 -15.41 21.31
N PHE A 144 -6.62 -14.25 21.91
CA PHE A 144 -5.65 -13.16 22.05
C PHE A 144 -5.05 -13.05 23.45
N ARG A 145 -5.32 -14.02 24.33
CA ARG A 145 -4.64 -14.10 25.63
C ARG A 145 -3.13 -14.19 25.40
N ASP A 146 -2.37 -13.55 26.28
CA ASP A 146 -0.91 -13.53 26.26
C ASP A 146 -0.27 -12.86 25.03
N ASN A 147 -1.05 -12.08 24.26
CA ASN A 147 -0.54 -11.26 23.15
C ASN A 147 0.29 -12.08 22.12
N PRO A 148 -0.36 -13.02 21.42
CA PRO A 148 0.31 -13.98 20.56
C PRO A 148 1.03 -13.30 19.39
N LEU A 149 2.01 -13.99 18.81
CA LEU A 149 2.61 -13.60 17.53
C LEU A 149 1.78 -14.20 16.39
N GLY A 150 1.40 -13.37 15.43
CA GLY A 150 0.50 -13.69 14.35
C GLY A 150 -0.98 -13.58 14.75
N PHE A 151 -1.84 -13.48 13.73
CA PHE A 151 -3.28 -13.55 13.93
C PHE A 151 -3.71 -15.04 14.03
N PRO A 152 -4.59 -15.43 14.97
CA PRO A 152 -4.95 -16.83 15.23
C PRO A 152 -5.91 -17.45 14.18
N PHE A 153 -5.61 -17.31 12.88
CA PHE A 153 -6.47 -17.75 11.79
C PHE A 153 -6.87 -19.22 11.85
N ALA A 154 -5.96 -20.10 12.29
CA ALA A 154 -6.22 -21.54 12.39
C ALA A 154 -7.32 -21.90 13.40
N GLN A 155 -7.55 -21.04 14.40
CA GLN A 155 -8.54 -21.23 15.46
C GLN A 155 -9.75 -20.29 15.27
N TRP A 156 -9.75 -19.46 14.22
CA TRP A 156 -10.78 -18.46 14.00
C TRP A 156 -12.09 -19.12 13.53
N PRO A 157 -13.24 -18.89 14.21
CA PRO A 157 -14.53 -19.41 13.76
C PRO A 157 -14.96 -18.79 12.43
N LYS A 158 -15.54 -19.60 11.53
CA LYS A 158 -15.91 -19.17 10.16
C LYS A 158 -16.93 -18.03 10.11
N ASP A 159 -17.82 -17.96 11.09
CA ASP A 159 -18.97 -17.03 11.10
C ASP A 159 -18.80 -15.86 12.07
N VAL A 160 -17.61 -15.71 12.67
CA VAL A 160 -17.32 -14.57 13.54
C VAL A 160 -16.64 -13.49 12.72
N PRO A 161 -17.31 -12.34 12.48
CA PRO A 161 -16.67 -11.23 11.79
C PRO A 161 -15.52 -10.69 12.64
N PHE A 162 -14.44 -10.32 11.99
CA PHE A 162 -13.40 -9.51 12.61
C PHE A 162 -13.40 -8.14 11.92
N SER A 163 -13.23 -7.10 12.72
CA SER A 163 -13.00 -5.74 12.22
C SER A 163 -11.70 -5.26 12.82
N TYR A 164 -10.75 -4.87 11.97
CA TYR A 164 -9.63 -4.07 12.43
C TYR A 164 -10.21 -2.75 12.92
N SER A 165 -10.02 -2.44 14.20
CA SER A 165 -10.41 -1.11 14.69
C SER A 165 -9.44 -0.11 14.10
N GLU A 166 -9.95 0.84 13.31
CA GLU A 166 -9.17 1.97 12.80
C GLU A 166 -8.83 3.00 13.89
N CYS A 167 -9.30 2.80 15.13
CA CYS A 167 -9.11 3.75 16.22
C CYS A 167 -7.93 3.33 17.11
N SER A 168 -6.94 4.23 17.23
CA SER A 168 -5.80 4.21 18.18
C SER A 168 -6.15 4.17 19.67
N SER A 169 -7.42 3.96 20.01
CA SER A 169 -7.82 3.77 21.39
C SER A 169 -7.51 2.34 21.82
N ASP A 170 -6.85 2.19 22.96
CA ASP A 170 -6.67 0.93 23.71
C ASP A 170 -8.00 0.33 24.23
N SER A 171 -9.11 0.65 23.58
CA SER A 171 -10.47 0.17 23.88
C SER A 171 -10.78 -1.19 23.22
N GLY A 172 -9.82 -1.78 22.53
CA GLY A 172 -9.91 -3.12 21.95
C GLY A 172 -9.79 -4.22 23.02
N ASN A 173 -10.55 -5.30 22.87
CA ASN A 173 -10.46 -6.49 23.73
C ASN A 173 -9.56 -7.59 23.13
N ALA A 174 -8.88 -7.31 22.01
CA ALA A 174 -7.86 -8.18 21.41
C ALA A 174 -6.55 -7.42 21.21
N ARG A 175 -5.45 -8.11 21.52
CA ARG A 175 -4.07 -7.65 21.29
C ARG A 175 -3.27 -8.80 20.70
N TRP A 176 -2.49 -8.54 19.66
CA TRP A 176 -1.54 -9.49 19.09
C TRP A 176 -0.35 -8.74 18.51
N ARG A 177 0.72 -9.47 18.27
CA ARG A 177 1.92 -9.00 17.61
C ARG A 177 1.96 -9.57 16.20
N ALA A 178 2.50 -8.82 15.25
CA ALA A 178 2.78 -9.33 13.92
C ALA A 178 4.07 -8.72 13.41
N THR A 179 4.79 -9.47 12.60
CA THR A 179 5.91 -8.90 11.85
C THR A 179 5.40 -7.87 10.85
N HIS A 180 6.25 -6.93 10.47
CA HIS A 180 5.92 -5.96 9.42
C HIS A 180 5.58 -6.67 8.11
N GLY A 181 6.29 -7.77 7.81
CA GLY A 181 6.03 -8.63 6.65
C GLY A 181 4.63 -9.24 6.67
N GLU A 182 4.19 -9.81 7.79
CA GLU A 182 2.84 -10.34 7.95
C GLU A 182 1.78 -9.25 7.81
N SER A 183 1.99 -8.10 8.47
CA SER A 183 1.03 -6.99 8.47
C SER A 183 0.86 -6.36 7.09
N ALA A 184 1.95 -6.23 6.34
CA ALA A 184 1.95 -5.64 5.00
C ALA A 184 1.55 -6.63 3.89
N GLY A 185 1.46 -7.93 4.19
CA GLY A 185 1.34 -8.96 3.16
C GLY A 185 2.57 -9.04 2.27
N PHE A 186 3.76 -8.84 2.84
CA PHE A 186 5.02 -8.67 2.09
C PHE A 186 5.31 -9.81 1.13
N LYS A 187 4.99 -11.06 1.49
CA LYS A 187 5.18 -12.20 0.58
C LYS A 187 4.46 -11.99 -0.76
N TRP A 188 3.20 -11.61 -0.71
CA TRP A 188 2.41 -11.35 -1.92
C TRP A 188 2.91 -10.10 -2.64
N PHE A 189 3.18 -9.03 -1.90
CA PHE A 189 3.72 -7.79 -2.48
C PHE A 189 5.05 -8.06 -3.21
N ARG A 190 5.95 -8.86 -2.62
CA ARG A 190 7.23 -9.22 -3.21
C ARG A 190 7.08 -10.13 -4.43
N GLU A 191 6.13 -11.06 -4.43
CA GLU A 191 5.79 -11.89 -5.59
C GLU A 191 5.37 -11.03 -6.79
N LEU A 192 4.66 -9.92 -6.58
CA LEU A 192 4.34 -8.94 -7.64
C LEU A 192 5.59 -8.27 -8.24
N LEU A 193 6.67 -8.15 -7.46
CA LEU A 193 7.90 -7.49 -7.90
C LEU A 193 8.89 -8.41 -8.62
N VAL A 194 8.72 -9.74 -8.51
CA VAL A 194 9.60 -10.74 -9.14
C VAL A 194 9.84 -10.52 -10.64
N PRO A 195 8.84 -10.14 -11.46
CA PRO A 195 9.07 -9.89 -12.89
C PRO A 195 10.12 -8.81 -13.19
N TYR A 196 10.39 -7.93 -12.22
CA TYR A 196 11.27 -6.79 -12.35
C TYR A 196 12.71 -7.05 -11.85
N ASP A 197 12.97 -8.18 -11.18
CA ASP A 197 14.29 -8.54 -10.64
C ASP A 197 15.36 -8.74 -11.74
N ARG A 198 14.93 -8.98 -12.99
CA ARG A 198 15.83 -9.13 -14.14
C ARG A 198 16.35 -7.80 -14.70
N LEU A 199 15.80 -6.68 -14.24
CA LEU A 199 16.17 -5.35 -14.72
C LEU A 199 17.28 -4.77 -13.82
N PRO A 200 18.24 -4.02 -14.39
CA PRO A 200 19.44 -3.62 -13.67
C PRO A 200 19.18 -2.64 -12.53
N GLU A 201 18.27 -1.68 -12.73
CA GLU A 201 17.91 -0.68 -11.73
C GLU A 201 16.41 -0.39 -11.87
N VAL A 202 15.64 -0.71 -10.83
CA VAL A 202 14.19 -0.53 -10.79
C VAL A 202 13.82 0.26 -9.55
N ARG A 203 12.93 1.24 -9.74
CA ARG A 203 12.25 1.93 -8.66
C ARG A 203 10.74 1.84 -8.84
N LEU A 204 10.05 1.80 -7.72
CA LEU A 204 8.62 1.95 -7.63
C LEU A 204 8.35 3.43 -7.35
N VAL A 205 7.65 4.10 -8.25
CA VAL A 205 7.14 5.46 -8.05
C VAL A 205 5.68 5.36 -7.66
N PHE A 206 5.28 6.02 -6.59
CA PHE A 206 3.92 5.87 -6.07
C PHE A 206 3.41 7.11 -5.35
N TRP A 207 2.10 7.20 -5.22
CA TRP A 207 1.37 8.20 -4.44
C TRP A 207 0.07 7.60 -3.91
N PHE A 208 -0.63 8.37 -3.09
CA PHE A 208 -1.86 7.95 -2.43
C PHE A 208 -3.00 8.89 -2.79
N ASP A 209 -4.24 8.43 -2.68
CA ASP A 209 -5.45 9.21 -2.94
C ASP A 209 -6.62 8.71 -2.05
N HIS A 210 -7.74 9.43 -2.04
CA HIS A 210 -8.86 9.25 -1.09
C HIS A 210 -10.17 8.82 -1.76
#